data_AF-A0A414S2U7-F1
#
_entry.id   AF-A0A414S2U7-F1
#
_cell.length_a   1.000
_cell.length_b   1.000
_cell.length_c   1.000
_cell.angle_alpha   90.00
_cell.angle_beta   90.00
_cell.angle_gamma   90.00
#
_symmetry.space_group_name_H-M   'P 1'
#
loop_
_entity.id
_entity.type
_entity.pdbx_description
1 polymer ?
#
loop_
_entity_poly.entity_id
_entity_poly.type
_entity_poly.pdbx_seq_one_letter_code
_entity_poly.pdbx_strand_id
1 'polypeptide(L)'
;MIFSDFFRTYIEKGGVNLIYENICKLAKERGISINKLEEKANVSTGSICKWGNSVSPTVKNIKKVADILKCTVDELISATDETGSKEWRE
;
A
#
# COMPACT_ATOMS: atom_id res chain seq x y z
N MET A 1 -7.95 -19.26 2.76
CA MET A 1 -9.36 -18.94 2.46
C MET A 1 -9.93 -17.79 3.32
N ILE A 2 -9.45 -17.51 4.53
CA ILE A 2 -9.96 -16.39 5.36
C ILE A 2 -9.55 -14.99 4.84
N PHE A 3 -8.44 -14.88 4.10
CA PHE A 3 -7.92 -13.61 3.58
C PHE A 3 -8.76 -13.01 2.43
N SER A 4 -9.56 -13.84 1.75
CA SER A 4 -10.37 -13.44 0.59
C SER A 4 -11.65 -12.71 1.01
N ASP A 5 -12.32 -13.21 2.04
CA ASP A 5 -13.60 -12.65 2.48
C ASP A 5 -13.42 -11.33 3.23
N PHE A 6 -12.33 -11.21 4.00
CA PHE A 6 -11.94 -9.96 4.64
C PHE A 6 -11.61 -8.85 3.61
N PHE A 7 -10.99 -9.23 2.50
CA PHE A 7 -10.68 -8.31 1.40
C PHE A 7 -11.95 -7.84 0.68
N ARG A 8 -12.95 -8.71 0.54
CA ARG A 8 -14.23 -8.39 -0.14
C ARG A 8 -15.11 -7.44 0.66
N THR A 9 -15.13 -7.55 1.98
CA THR A 9 -15.93 -6.64 2.85
C THR A 9 -15.34 -5.24 2.96
N TYR A 10 -14.02 -5.08 2.71
CA TYR A 10 -13.35 -3.79 2.80
C TYR A 10 -13.64 -2.89 1.59
N ILE A 11 -13.80 -3.48 0.39
CA ILE A 11 -14.11 -2.78 -0.87
C ILE A 11 -15.51 -2.11 -0.84
N GLU A 12 -16.44 -2.57 0.00
CA GLU A 12 -17.82 -2.05 0.04
C GLU A 12 -18.00 -0.78 0.90
N LYS A 13 -17.02 -0.40 1.72
CA LYS A 13 -17.13 0.80 2.58
C LYS A 13 -16.39 1.97 1.94
N GLY A 14 -17.13 2.81 1.21
CA GLY A 14 -16.66 4.00 0.50
C GLY A 14 -15.99 5.07 1.38
N GLY A 15 -14.76 4.81 1.80
CA GLY A 15 -13.82 5.76 2.38
C GLY A 15 -12.43 5.48 1.80
N VAL A 16 -11.99 6.36 0.90
CA VAL A 16 -10.73 6.30 0.13
C VAL A 16 -9.53 5.95 1.02
N ASN A 17 -9.12 4.68 1.03
CA ASN A 17 -7.97 4.15 1.77
C ASN A 17 -6.83 3.77 0.81
N LEU A 18 -6.49 4.71 -0.08
CA LEU A 18 -5.62 4.49 -1.25
C LEU A 18 -4.26 3.89 -0.88
N ILE A 19 -3.65 4.35 0.21
CA ILE A 19 -2.31 3.87 0.64
C ILE A 19 -2.34 2.41 1.06
N TYR A 20 -3.28 2.04 1.93
CA TYR A 20 -3.38 0.66 2.42
C TYR A 20 -3.77 -0.30 1.30
N GLU A 21 -4.67 0.12 0.41
CA GLU A 21 -5.09 -0.67 -0.74
C GLU A 21 -3.93 -0.93 -1.71
N ASN A 22 -3.15 0.10 -2.03
CA ASN A 22 -1.98 -0.04 -2.90
C ASN A 22 -0.93 -0.97 -2.28
N ILE A 23 -0.67 -0.83 -0.98
CA ILE A 23 0.20 -1.75 -0.24
C ILE A 23 -0.31 -3.19 -0.32
N CYS A 24 -1.62 -3.41 -0.12
CA CYS A 24 -2.22 -4.74 -0.19
C CYS A 24 -2.14 -5.35 -1.59
N LYS A 25 -2.41 -4.56 -2.65
CA LYS A 25 -2.30 -5.00 -4.04
C LYS A 25 -0.87 -5.43 -4.36
N LEU A 26 0.12 -4.57 -4.11
CA LEU A 26 1.53 -4.85 -4.36
C LEU A 26 2.04 -6.02 -3.51
N ALA A 27 1.66 -6.09 -2.24
CA ALA A 27 2.03 -7.20 -1.37
C ALA A 27 1.48 -8.54 -1.91
N LYS A 28 0.25 -8.55 -2.43
CA LYS A 28 -0.36 -9.72 -3.05
C LYS A 28 0.36 -10.12 -4.34
N GLU A 29 0.69 -9.18 -5.22
CA GLU A 29 1.47 -9.42 -6.44
C GLU A 29 2.86 -9.99 -6.14
N ARG A 30 3.49 -9.51 -5.06
CA ARG A 30 4.80 -9.96 -4.59
C ARG A 30 4.75 -11.25 -3.77
N GLY A 31 3.56 -11.76 -3.44
CA GLY A 31 3.39 -12.94 -2.58
C GLY A 31 3.83 -12.73 -1.13
N ILE A 32 3.79 -11.49 -0.62
CA ILE A 32 4.16 -11.12 0.75
C ILE A 32 2.89 -10.85 1.54
N SER A 33 2.78 -11.39 2.75
CA SER A 33 1.68 -11.07 3.67
C SER A 33 1.94 -9.74 4.39
N ILE A 34 0.87 -9.01 4.73
CA ILE A 34 0.99 -7.72 5.45
C ILE A 34 1.75 -7.86 6.76
N ASN A 35 1.51 -8.92 7.54
CA ASN A 35 2.25 -9.16 8.78
C ASN A 35 3.76 -9.30 8.53
N LYS A 36 4.16 -9.98 7.46
CA LYS A 36 5.57 -10.15 7.08
C LYS A 36 6.17 -8.84 6.54
N LEU A 37 5.34 -8.02 5.91
CA LEU A 37 5.72 -6.67 5.47
C LEU A 37 5.96 -5.75 6.68
N GLU A 38 5.09 -5.80 7.70
CA GLU A 38 5.23 -5.05 8.95
C GLU A 38 6.50 -5.45 9.70
N GLU A 39 6.75 -6.76 9.82
CA GLU A 39 7.97 -7.31 10.42
C GLU A 39 9.23 -6.79 9.71
N LYS A 40 9.27 -6.88 8.37
CA LYS A 40 10.40 -6.40 7.57
C LYS A 40 10.56 -4.87 7.62
N ALA A 41 9.47 -4.13 7.67
CA ALA A 41 9.48 -2.67 7.76
C ALA A 41 9.84 -2.18 9.18
N ASN A 42 9.92 -3.09 10.15
CA ASN A 42 10.05 -2.78 11.57
C ASN A 42 8.97 -1.78 12.01
N VAL A 43 7.74 -2.12 11.66
CA VAL A 43 6.51 -1.38 11.98
C VAL A 43 5.67 -2.26 12.90
N SER A 44 5.06 -1.67 13.92
CA SER A 44 4.23 -2.43 14.87
C SER A 44 3.07 -3.12 14.16
N THR A 45 2.80 -4.37 14.54
CA THR A 45 1.75 -5.20 13.92
C THR A 45 0.39 -4.51 13.94
N GLY A 46 -0.29 -4.49 12.81
CA GLY A 46 -1.57 -3.80 12.64
C GLY A 46 -1.46 -2.28 12.60
N SER A 47 -0.28 -1.72 12.35
CA SER A 47 -0.15 -0.29 12.06
C SER A 47 -0.45 0.01 10.60
N ILE A 48 -0.02 -0.87 9.69
CA ILE A 48 -0.24 -0.67 8.25
C ILE A 48 -1.75 -0.70 7.93
N CYS A 49 -2.53 -1.56 8.61
CA CYS A 49 -3.98 -1.59 8.42
C CYS A 49 -4.72 -0.35 8.95
N LYS A 50 -4.07 0.45 9.79
CA LYS A 50 -4.60 1.75 10.26
C LYS A 50 -4.21 2.89 9.34
N TRP A 51 -3.26 2.68 8.44
CA TRP A 51 -2.84 3.68 7.46
C TRP A 51 -3.99 3.94 6.49
N GLY A 52 -4.36 5.22 6.35
CA GLY A 52 -5.51 5.67 5.57
C GLY A 52 -6.80 5.84 6.38
N ASN A 53 -6.98 5.13 7.50
CA ASN A 53 -8.22 5.19 8.29
C ASN A 53 -8.11 6.14 9.48
N SER A 54 -7.10 5.96 10.33
CA SER A 54 -7.00 6.72 11.59
C SER A 54 -5.58 7.19 11.89
N VAL A 55 -4.58 6.64 11.20
CA VAL A 55 -3.17 6.95 11.42
C VAL A 55 -2.55 7.35 10.09
N SER A 56 -1.99 8.56 10.04
CA SER A 56 -1.19 8.97 8.89
C SER A 56 0.22 8.39 9.02
N PRO A 57 0.70 7.59 8.05
CA PRO A 57 2.06 7.10 8.06
C PRO A 57 3.07 8.23 7.86
N THR A 58 4.21 8.12 8.52
CA THR A 58 5.36 8.98 8.21
C THR A 58 6.01 8.55 6.91
N VAL A 59 6.51 9.50 6.11
CA VAL A 59 7.26 9.24 4.87
C VAL A 59 8.37 8.20 5.05
N LYS A 60 9.04 8.18 6.22
CA LYS A 60 10.06 7.16 6.56
C LYS A 60 9.49 5.73 6.52
N ASN A 61 8.30 5.51 7.05
CA ASN A 61 7.68 4.19 7.08
C ASN A 61 7.15 3.77 5.71
N ILE A 62 6.58 4.72 4.95
CA ILE A 62 6.15 4.48 3.57
C ILE A 62 7.35 4.08 2.71
N LYS A 63 8.48 4.78 2.86
CA LYS A 63 9.72 4.45 2.14
C LYS A 63 10.22 3.04 2.44
N LYS A 64 10.27 2.63 3.71
CA LYS A 64 10.66 1.26 4.08
C LYS A 64 9.77 0.22 3.43
N VAL A 65 8.44 0.44 3.46
CA VAL A 65 7.48 -0.46 2.82
C VAL A 65 7.69 -0.51 1.31
N ALA A 66 7.92 0.65 0.67
CA ALA A 66 8.22 0.76 -0.75
C ALA A 66 9.51 0.01 -1.13
N ASP A 67 10.58 0.16 -0.33
CA ASP A 67 11.86 -0.52 -0.54
C ASP A 67 11.70 -2.06 -0.46
N ILE A 68 10.87 -2.56 0.46
CA ILE A 68 10.59 -4.00 0.59
C ILE A 68 9.75 -4.51 -0.58
N LEU A 69 8.76 -3.72 -1.00
CA LEU A 69 7.88 -4.02 -2.13
C LEU A 69 8.53 -3.70 -3.49
N LYS A 70 9.77 -3.18 -3.50
CA LYS A 70 10.49 -2.74 -4.70
C LYS A 70 9.62 -1.85 -5.60
N CYS A 71 8.91 -0.91 -5.00
CA CYS A 71 8.12 0.10 -5.68
C CYS A 71 8.57 1.49 -5.22
N THR A 72 8.07 2.52 -5.88
CA THR A 72 8.27 3.90 -5.47
C THR A 72 7.25 4.29 -4.39
N VAL A 73 7.62 5.28 -3.57
CA VAL A 73 6.69 5.87 -2.60
C VAL A 73 5.49 6.51 -3.31
N ASP A 74 5.70 7.03 -4.51
CA ASP A 74 4.66 7.63 -5.34
C ASP A 74 3.59 6.59 -5.72
N GLU A 75 3.99 5.41 -6.17
CA GLU A 75 3.07 4.29 -6.46
C GLU A 75 2.25 3.84 -5.23
N LEU A 76 2.74 4.07 -4.02
CA LEU A 76 1.98 3.77 -2.80
C LEU A 76 0.96 4.85 -2.47
N ILE A 77 1.28 6.12 -2.74
CA ILE A 77 0.45 7.26 -2.36
C ILE A 77 -0.55 7.64 -3.47
N SER A 78 -0.21 7.35 -4.73
CA SER A 78 -1.02 7.71 -5.88
C SER A 78 -2.36 6.99 -5.87
N ALA A 79 -3.43 7.78 -5.90
CA ALA A 79 -4.75 7.30 -6.30
C ALA A 79 -4.67 7.14 -7.82
N THR A 80 -4.45 5.90 -8.27
CA THR A 80 -4.22 5.55 -9.67
C THR A 80 -4.89 6.52 -10.65
N ASP A 81 -4.10 7.32 -11.34
CA ASP A 81 -4.13 7.57 -12.78
C ASP A 81 -2.83 8.32 -13.15
N GLU A 82 -2.41 8.22 -14.41
CA GLU A 82 -1.31 8.98 -15.04
C GLU A 82 0.16 8.68 -14.64
N THR A 83 0.69 7.58 -15.19
CA THR A 83 2.03 7.67 -15.81
C THR A 83 1.98 7.08 -17.21
N GLY A 84 1.97 7.96 -18.21
CA GLY A 84 2.08 7.55 -19.60
C GLY A 84 1.81 8.62 -20.66
N SER A 85 2.49 9.77 -20.66
CA SER A 85 2.82 10.46 -21.94
C SER A 85 3.96 11.47 -21.84
N LYS A 86 5.18 10.92 -21.98
CA LYS A 86 6.31 11.35 -22.84
C LYS A 86 6.67 12.85 -22.93
N GLU A 87 7.91 13.11 -22.51
CA GLU A 87 8.88 14.03 -23.10
C GLU A 87 8.50 14.51 -24.51
N TRP A 88 8.24 15.81 -24.67
CA TRP A 88 8.46 16.49 -25.94
C TRP A 88 9.91 16.96 -25.98
N ARG A 89 10.76 16.25 -26.72
CA ARG A 89 11.98 16.84 -27.28
C ARG A 89 11.61 17.43 -28.63
N GLU A 90 11.63 18.76 -28.72
CA GLU A 90 12.04 19.53 -29.90
C GLU A 90 12.89 20.71 -29.44
#